data_AF-A0A6L3XRS0-F1
#
_entry.id   AF-A0A6L3XRS0-F1
#
_cell.length_a   1.000
_cell.length_b   1.000
_cell.length_c   1.000
_cell.angle_alpha   90.00
_cell.angle_beta   90.00
_cell.angle_gamma   90.00
#
_symmetry.space_group_name_H-M   'P 1'
#
loop_
_entity.id
_entity.type
_entity.pdbx_description
1 polymer ?
#
loop_
_entity_poly.entity_id
_entity_poly.type
_entity_poly.pdbx_seq_one_letter_code
_entity_poly.pdbx_strand_id
1 'polypeptide(L)'
;VRILQGSATVACLTAVGLVMPVIEQLNYSGAQMAALSICIAGGSIVVSHVNDAGFWLFGKFTGATEAQTLKTWTLMETILGTTGAIVGMIAFTLLS
;
A
#
# COMPACT_ATOMS: atom_id res chain seq x y z
N VAL A 1 8.13 -1.34 4.82
CA VAL A 1 8.25 -2.69 4.22
C VAL A 1 8.26 -2.63 2.69
N ARG A 2 7.23 -2.05 2.05
CA ARG A 2 7.09 -1.98 0.57
C ARG A 2 8.34 -1.51 -0.19
N ILE A 3 8.93 -0.37 0.20
CA ILE A 3 10.09 0.22 -0.50
C ILE A 3 11.29 -0.73 -0.58
N LEU A 4 11.49 -1.59 0.43
CA LEU A 4 12.59 -2.56 0.43
C LEU A 4 12.20 -3.87 -0.25
N GLN A 5 10.99 -4.36 0.03
CA GLN A 5 10.60 -5.72 -0.30
C GLN A 5 9.98 -5.86 -1.71
N GLY A 6 9.32 -4.82 -2.23
CA GLY A 6 8.89 -4.76 -3.62
C GLY A 6 7.64 -5.53 -4.00
N SER A 7 7.09 -6.41 -3.15
CA SER A 7 5.77 -7.04 -3.34
C SER A 7 4.72 -6.37 -2.45
N ALA A 8 3.62 -5.93 -3.05
CA ALA A 8 2.51 -5.34 -2.30
C ALA A 8 1.93 -6.35 -1.29
N THR A 9 1.76 -7.61 -1.71
CA THR A 9 1.18 -8.66 -0.86
C THR A 9 2.06 -8.98 0.35
N VAL A 10 3.37 -9.17 0.15
CA VAL A 10 4.28 -9.47 1.25
C VAL A 10 4.42 -8.26 2.17
N ALA A 11 4.49 -7.04 1.62
CA ALA A 11 4.52 -5.82 2.43
C ALA A 11 3.26 -5.67 3.28
N CYS A 12 2.09 -5.98 2.73
CA CYS A 12 0.81 -5.98 3.43
C CYS A 12 0.80 -7.01 4.56
N LEU A 13 1.10 -8.29 4.28
CA LEU A 13 1.09 -9.35 5.28
C LEU A 13 2.11 -9.11 6.40
N THR A 14 3.29 -8.57 6.06
CA THR A 14 4.29 -8.20 7.06
C THR A 14 3.78 -7.08 7.95
N ALA A 15 3.14 -6.05 7.37
CA ALA A 15 2.55 -4.97 8.16
C ALA A 15 1.47 -5.50 9.09
N VAL A 16 0.54 -6.33 8.59
CA VAL A 16 -0.51 -7.00 9.39
C VAL A 16 0.10 -7.77 10.56
N GLY A 17 1.11 -8.60 10.31
CA GLY A 17 1.77 -9.40 11.35
C GLY A 17 2.44 -8.53 12.44
N LEU A 18 2.93 -7.34 12.08
CA LEU A 18 3.52 -6.39 13.03
C LEU A 18 2.47 -5.66 13.87
N VAL A 19 1.30 -5.35 13.30
CA VAL A 19 0.27 -4.55 13.99
C VAL A 19 -0.75 -5.39 14.76
N MET A 20 -0.97 -6.66 14.39
CA MET A 20 -1.90 -7.58 15.05
C MET A 20 -1.84 -7.57 16.59
N PRO A 21 -0.67 -7.76 17.24
CA PRO A 21 -0.61 -7.86 18.71
C PRO A 21 -1.00 -6.56 19.42
N VAL A 22 -0.91 -5.41 18.75
CA VAL A 22 -1.34 -4.11 19.27
C VAL A 22 -2.85 -3.96 19.10
N ILE A 23 -3.38 -4.35 17.94
CA ILE A 23 -4.80 -4.22 17.59
C ILE A 23 -5.69 -5.10 18.47
N GLU A 24 -5.24 -6.32 18.81
CA GLU A 24 -5.99 -7.26 19.65
C GLU A 24 -6.32 -6.68 21.04
N GLN A 25 -5.50 -5.75 21.55
CA GLN A 25 -5.72 -5.10 22.84
C GLN A 25 -6.71 -3.92 22.77
N LEU A 26 -6.95 -3.39 21.56
CA LEU A 26 -7.70 -2.16 21.34
C LEU A 26 -9.21 -2.38 21.13
N ASN A 27 -9.65 -3.64 21.03
CA ASN A 27 -11.06 -4.04 20.90
C ASN A 27 -11.84 -3.26 19.82
N TYR A 28 -11.22 -3.06 18.66
CA TYR A 28 -11.84 -2.34 17.55
C TYR A 28 -13.10 -3.04 17.01
N SER A 29 -14.09 -2.23 16.61
CA SER A 29 -15.28 -2.73 15.91
C SER A 29 -14.93 -3.29 14.53
N GLY A 30 -15.80 -4.13 13.96
CA GLY A 30 -15.58 -4.68 12.62
C GLY A 30 -15.41 -3.61 11.54
N ALA A 31 -16.07 -2.46 11.68
CA ALA A 31 -15.95 -1.34 10.75
C ALA A 31 -14.58 -0.63 10.88
N GLN A 32 -14.09 -0.44 12.11
CA GLN A 32 -12.74 0.10 12.35
C GLN A 32 -11.65 -0.83 11.81
N MET A 33 -11.82 -2.15 11.99
CA MET A 33 -10.91 -3.15 11.42
C MET A 33 -10.90 -3.12 9.88
N ALA A 34 -12.06 -2.94 9.25
CA ALA A 34 -12.16 -2.76 7.80
C ALA A 34 -11.41 -1.49 7.35
N ALA A 35 -11.63 -0.35 8.01
CA ALA A 35 -10.93 0.90 7.71
C ALA A 35 -9.41 0.77 7.89
N LEU A 36 -8.97 0.08 8.95
CA LEU A 36 -7.55 -0.19 9.19
C LEU A 36 -6.92 -1.07 8.10
N SER A 37 -7.65 -2.06 7.59
CA SER A 37 -7.16 -2.90 6.49
C SER A 37 -6.95 -2.08 5.20
N ILE A 38 -7.79 -1.07 4.94
CA ILE A 38 -7.63 -0.14 3.81
C ILE A 38 -6.36 0.71 4.00
N CYS A 39 -6.09 1.18 5.22
CA CYS A 39 -4.85 1.90 5.52
C CYS A 39 -3.61 1.06 5.23
N ILE A 40 -3.61 -0.20 5.67
CA ILE A 40 -2.49 -1.14 5.46
C ILE A 40 -2.32 -1.45 3.97
N ALA A 41 -3.42 -1.69 3.26
CA ALA A 41 -3.41 -1.92 1.81
C ALA A 41 -2.85 -0.70 1.06
N GLY A 42 -3.28 0.51 1.40
CA GLY A 42 -2.76 1.76 0.83
C GLY A 42 -1.25 1.92 1.05
N GLY A 43 -0.76 1.65 2.27
CA GLY A 43 0.68 1.68 2.58
C GLY A 43 1.50 0.60 1.86
N SER A 44 0.87 -0.47 1.38
CA SER A 44 1.55 -1.56 0.68
C SER A 44 1.84 -1.27 -0.79
N ILE A 45 1.24 -0.24 -1.37
CA ILE A 45 1.34 0.10 -2.81
C ILE A 45 2.05 1.44 -3.05
N VAL A 46 2.58 2.11 -2.04
CA VAL A 46 3.31 3.37 -2.25
C VAL A 46 4.76 3.13 -2.72
N VAL A 47 5.27 4.04 -3.55
CA VAL A 47 6.69 4.10 -3.96
C VAL A 47 7.20 2.76 -4.51
N SER A 48 6.48 2.18 -5.47
CA SER A 48 6.93 1.01 -6.22
C SER A 48 7.96 1.36 -7.28
N HIS A 49 9.07 0.64 -7.30
CA HIS A 49 10.21 0.90 -8.16
C HIS A 49 10.78 -0.40 -8.72
N VAL A 50 12.07 -0.43 -9.03
CA VAL A 50 12.78 -1.56 -9.66
C VAL A 50 12.70 -2.88 -8.89
N ASN A 51 12.32 -2.88 -7.60
CA ASN A 51 12.09 -4.09 -6.82
C ASN A 51 10.70 -4.73 -7.02
N ASP A 52 9.82 -4.10 -7.78
CA ASP A 52 8.47 -4.59 -8.05
C ASP A 52 8.37 -5.23 -9.44
N ALA A 53 7.79 -6.42 -9.52
CA ALA A 53 7.49 -7.08 -10.79
C ALA A 53 6.48 -6.27 -11.65
N GLY A 54 5.54 -5.56 -11.02
CA GLY A 54 4.56 -4.70 -11.69
C GLY A 54 5.21 -3.55 -12.44
N PHE A 55 6.26 -2.93 -11.87
CA PHE A 55 7.03 -1.87 -12.50
C PHE A 55 7.63 -2.34 -13.83
N TRP A 56 8.27 -3.51 -13.84
CA TRP A 56 8.88 -4.08 -15.05
C TRP A 56 7.82 -4.51 -16.06
N LEU A 57 6.71 -5.09 -15.61
CA LEU A 57 5.61 -5.50 -16.46
C LEU A 57 5.01 -4.31 -17.22
N PHE A 58 4.76 -3.20 -16.53
CA PHE A 58 4.27 -1.97 -17.15
C PHE A 58 5.25 -1.40 -18.17
N GLY A 59 6.54 -1.33 -17.82
CA GLY A 59 7.58 -0.87 -18.75
C GLY A 59 7.64 -1.72 -20.02
N LYS A 60 7.53 -3.04 -19.90
CA LYS A 60 7.51 -3.98 -21.04
C LYS A 60 6.28 -3.82 -21.92
N PHE A 61 5.09 -3.63 -21.33
CA PHE A 61 3.86 -3.46 -22.12
C PHE A 61 3.77 -2.12 -22.84
N THR A 62 4.33 -1.06 -22.25
CA THR A 62 4.26 0.30 -22.82
C THR A 62 5.46 0.64 -23.70
N GLY A 63 6.52 -0.17 -23.68
CA GLY A 63 7.80 0.14 -24.33
C GLY A 63 8.52 1.34 -23.69
N ALA A 64 8.14 1.73 -22.47
CA ALA A 64 8.72 2.86 -21.77
C ALA A 64 10.14 2.54 -21.27
N THR A 65 11.01 3.56 -21.29
CA THR A 65 12.32 3.48 -20.63
C THR A 65 12.17 3.42 -19.12
N GLU A 66 13.16 2.88 -18.39
CA GLU A 66 13.13 2.81 -16.93
C GLU A 66 12.88 4.16 -16.26
N ALA A 67 13.50 5.23 -16.77
CA ALA A 67 13.30 6.58 -16.26
C ALA A 67 11.87 7.09 -16.49
N GLN A 68 11.22 6.70 -17.59
CA GLN A 68 9.81 7.03 -17.83
C GLN A 68 8.89 6.21 -16.93
N THR A 69 9.17 4.91 -16.77
CA THR A 69 8.43 4.02 -15.86
C THR A 69 8.50 4.53 -14.43
N LEU A 70 9.66 4.99 -13.95
CA LEU A 70 9.78 5.62 -12.62
C LEU A 70 8.92 6.88 -12.49
N LYS A 71 8.79 7.68 -13.54
CA LYS A 71 7.98 8.91 -13.50
C LYS A 71 6.49 8.65 -13.60
N THR A 72 6.06 7.55 -14.21
CA THR A 72 4.64 7.23 -14.42
C THR A 72 4.15 6.21 -13.41
N TRP A 73 4.74 5.02 -13.39
CA TRP A 73 4.34 3.91 -12.52
C TRP A 73 4.49 4.26 -11.04
N THR A 74 5.71 4.65 -10.63
CA THR A 74 5.98 4.94 -9.21
C THR A 74 5.12 6.10 -8.71
N LEU A 75 4.90 7.13 -9.55
CA LEU A 75 4.06 8.26 -9.21
C LEU A 75 2.59 7.84 -9.06
N MET A 76 2.06 7.10 -10.03
CA MET A 76 0.69 6.61 -10.04
C MET A 76 0.40 5.69 -8.84
N GLU A 77 1.29 4.74 -8.56
CA GLU A 77 1.20 3.87 -7.40
C GLU A 77 1.25 4.64 -6.07
N THR A 78 2.13 5.64 -5.98
CA THR A 78 2.20 6.49 -4.79
C THR A 78 0.91 7.27 -4.59
N ILE A 79 0.34 7.86 -5.65
CA ILE A 79 -0.96 8.56 -5.57
C ILE A 79 -2.06 7.60 -5.12
N LEU A 80 -2.14 6.40 -5.70
CA LEU A 80 -3.14 5.40 -5.35
C LEU A 80 -3.01 4.98 -3.88
N GLY A 81 -1.80 4.68 -3.43
CA GLY A 81 -1.53 4.27 -2.05
C GLY A 81 -1.80 5.35 -1.02
N THR A 82 -1.35 6.57 -1.29
CA THR A 82 -1.61 7.71 -0.40
C THR A 82 -3.09 8.05 -0.36
N THR A 83 -3.80 8.01 -1.49
CA THR A 83 -5.26 8.25 -1.52
C THR A 83 -6.01 7.18 -0.72
N GLY A 84 -5.68 5.90 -0.93
CA GLY A 84 -6.28 4.80 -0.16
C GLY A 84 -6.01 4.93 1.35
N ALA A 85 -4.78 5.30 1.73
CA ALA A 85 -4.45 5.53 3.13
C ALA A 85 -5.23 6.71 3.74
N ILE A 86 -5.37 7.83 3.02
CA ILE A 86 -6.13 8.99 3.49
C ILE A 86 -7.60 8.64 3.67
N VAL A 87 -8.21 7.97 2.68
CA VAL A 87 -9.62 7.55 2.76
C VAL A 87 -9.82 6.58 3.92
N GLY A 88 -8.91 5.62 4.10
CA GLY A 88 -8.93 4.69 5.23
C GLY A 88 -8.82 5.40 6.58
N MET A 89 -7.93 6.39 6.71
CA MET A 89 -7.78 7.18 7.93
C MET A 89 -9.04 7.99 8.24
N ILE A 90 -9.63 8.65 7.24
CA ILE A 90 -10.88 9.40 7.41
C ILE A 90 -11.99 8.45 7.86
N ALA A 91 -12.17 7.32 7.16
CA ALA A 91 -13.16 6.32 7.54
C ALA A 91 -12.93 5.82 8.97
N PHE A 92 -11.69 5.55 9.36
CA PHE A 92 -11.34 5.10 10.70
C PHE A 92 -11.74 6.14 11.76
N THR A 93 -11.46 7.43 11.52
CA THR A 93 -11.82 8.51 12.45
C THR A 93 -13.33 8.78 12.53
N LEU A 94 -14.10 8.47 11.49
CA LEU A 94 -15.55 8.62 11.51
C LEU A 94 -16.25 7.44 12.19
N LEU A 95 -15.58 6.29 12.26
CA LEU A 95 -16.08 5.05 12.86
C LEU A 95 -15.57 4.82 14.29
N SER A 96 -14.67 5.69 14.78
CA SER A 96 -14.18 5.74 16.16
C SER A 96 -15.03 6.63 17.04
#